data_AF-J3KIM3-F1
#
_entry.id   AF-J3KIM3-F1
#
_cell.length_a   1.000
_cell.length_b   1.000
_cell.length_c   1.000
_cell.angle_alpha   90.00
_cell.angle_beta   90.00
_cell.angle_gamma   90.00
#
_symmetry.space_group_name_H-M   'P 1'
#
loop_
_entity.id
_entity.type
_entity.pdbx_description
1 polymer ?
#
loop_
_entity_poly.entity_id
_entity_poly.type
_entity_poly.pdbx_seq_one_letter_code
_entity_poly.pdbx_strand_id
1 'polypeptide(L)'
;MFQLPRFLAKEITETYIVWRARGALSKKTLQALMAQFPKQTVYGASTESIFNSGKEWFMRLDFCSAKDGEKGAAPIHILEDIIRALCSSARARRALLDDLDDDEERKPKIFLVPYNRNMNPHREFRVFCPPPTGEISCISQYRWTSPFGVKDPLEQQKIASRILEAAKGIHARIIQQVRETDAWILEKMQEEGFTFDVVYGQAQEVLLVEINPFGAMSGCGSCLYHWLEDARTLYGYNDKVQVRLAI
;
A
#
# COMPACT_ATOMS: atom_id res chain seq x y z
N MET A 1 5.67 14.28 -4.65
CA MET A 1 5.68 14.06 -3.19
C MET A 1 5.58 15.41 -2.50
N PHE A 2 4.69 15.55 -1.53
CA PHE A 2 4.60 16.70 -0.62
C PHE A 2 5.15 16.30 0.75
N GLN A 3 5.75 17.26 1.46
CA GLN A 3 6.05 17.14 2.88
C GLN A 3 5.08 18.03 3.64
N LEU A 4 4.30 17.43 4.54
CA LEU A 4 3.37 18.17 5.37
C LEU A 4 4.12 18.88 6.50
N PRO A 5 3.86 20.18 6.73
CA PRO A 5 4.27 20.82 7.96
C PRO A 5 3.69 20.07 9.17
N ARG A 6 4.49 19.89 10.23
CA ARG A 6 4.08 19.14 11.43
C ARG A 6 2.82 19.73 12.08
N PHE A 7 2.69 21.06 12.11
CA PHE A 7 1.49 21.70 12.65
C PHE A 7 0.22 21.33 11.86
N LEU A 8 0.31 21.26 10.53
CA LEU A 8 -0.81 20.87 9.68
C LEU A 8 -1.15 19.40 9.86
N ALA A 9 -0.14 18.53 9.97
CA ALA A 9 -0.35 17.12 10.27
C ALA A 9 -1.08 16.94 11.62
N LYS A 10 -0.67 17.67 12.66
CA LYS A 10 -1.36 17.68 13.97
C LYS A 10 -2.81 18.13 13.83
N GLU A 11 -3.07 19.26 13.17
CA GLU A 11 -4.43 19.78 12.97
C GLU A 11 -5.31 18.79 12.19
N ILE A 12 -4.76 18.08 11.19
CA ILE A 12 -5.46 17.01 10.46
C ILE A 12 -5.83 15.85 11.41
N THR A 13 -4.89 15.39 12.25
CA THR A 13 -5.13 14.27 13.19
C THR A 13 -6.18 14.60 14.26
N GLU A 14 -6.27 15.86 14.68
CA GLU A 14 -7.30 16.37 15.59
C GLU A 14 -8.64 16.54 14.85
N THR A 15 -8.61 17.05 13.62
CA THR A 15 -9.79 17.21 12.78
C THR A 15 -10.48 15.87 12.49
N TYR A 16 -9.74 14.77 12.41
CA TYR A 16 -10.32 13.42 12.33
C TYR A 16 -11.27 13.11 13.49
N ILE A 17 -10.97 13.55 14.70
CA ILE A 17 -11.85 13.33 15.87
C ILE A 17 -13.17 14.08 15.67
N VAL A 18 -13.09 15.31 15.17
CA VAL A 18 -14.27 16.12 14.84
C VAL A 18 -15.08 15.47 13.72
N TRP A 19 -14.42 14.99 12.66
CA TRP A 19 -15.08 14.29 11.56
C TRP A 19 -15.77 13.02 12.06
N ARG A 20 -15.11 12.20 12.90
CA ARG A 20 -15.70 11.01 13.51
C ARG A 20 -16.96 11.32 14.32
N ALA A 21 -16.99 12.46 15.01
CA ALA A 21 -18.15 12.87 15.81
C ALA A 21 -19.30 13.42 14.96
N ARG A 22 -19.01 14.09 13.84
CA ARG A 22 -20.01 14.85 13.05
C ARG A 22 -20.37 14.22 11.70
N GLY A 23 -19.57 13.27 11.21
CA GLY A 23 -19.65 12.71 9.87
C GLY A 23 -19.26 13.66 8.73
N ALA A 24 -18.85 14.90 9.03
CA ALA A 24 -18.53 15.91 8.02
C ALA A 24 -17.58 16.99 8.55
N LEU A 25 -16.81 17.60 7.64
CA LEU A 25 -16.01 18.79 7.91
C LEU A 25 -16.80 20.07 7.61
N SER A 26 -16.63 21.09 8.45
CA SER A 26 -17.16 22.42 8.12
C SER A 26 -16.38 23.04 6.95
N LYS A 27 -17.06 23.83 6.12
CA LYS A 27 -16.42 24.56 5.01
C LYS A 27 -15.26 25.44 5.49
N LYS A 28 -15.42 26.08 6.65
CA LYS A 28 -14.40 26.93 7.27
C LYS A 28 -13.15 26.13 7.66
N THR A 29 -13.33 24.98 8.31
CA THR A 29 -12.23 24.07 8.69
C THR A 29 -11.48 23.58 7.46
N LEU A 30 -12.22 23.12 6.45
CA LEU A 30 -11.63 22.61 5.22
C LEU A 30 -10.80 23.68 4.50
N GLN A 31 -11.32 24.90 4.36
CA GLN A 31 -10.58 26.03 3.77
C GLN A 31 -9.33 26.40 4.57
N ALA A 32 -9.39 26.38 5.90
CA ALA A 32 -8.25 26.67 6.76
C ALA A 32 -7.12 25.63 6.58
N LEU A 33 -7.45 24.34 6.51
CA LEU A 33 -6.48 23.27 6.26
C LEU A 33 -5.88 23.36 4.85
N MET A 34 -6.71 23.63 3.84
CA MET A 34 -6.23 23.81 2.45
C MET A 34 -5.30 25.02 2.31
N ALA A 35 -5.58 26.12 3.02
CA ALA A 35 -4.75 27.32 3.00
C ALA A 35 -3.32 27.01 3.50
N GLN A 36 -3.20 26.15 4.51
CA GLN A 36 -1.95 25.73 5.12
C GLN A 36 -1.20 24.63 4.35
N PHE A 37 -1.85 23.98 3.38
CA PHE A 37 -1.22 22.92 2.59
C PHE A 37 -0.03 23.47 1.75
N PRO A 38 1.07 22.70 1.61
CA PRO A 38 2.22 23.08 0.80
C PRO A 38 1.84 23.57 -0.60
N LYS A 39 2.45 24.67 -1.05
CA LYS A 39 2.20 25.24 -2.40
C LYS A 39 3.06 24.61 -3.49
N GLN A 40 4.01 23.78 -3.12
CA GLN A 40 4.86 23.03 -4.04
C GLN A 40 5.25 21.68 -3.46
N THR A 41 5.58 20.75 -4.35
CA THR A 41 6.23 19.49 -4.02
C THR A 41 7.69 19.71 -3.60
N VAL A 42 8.31 18.68 -3.03
CA VAL A 42 9.76 18.72 -2.73
C VAL A 42 10.64 18.87 -3.98
N TYR A 43 10.09 18.61 -5.17
CA TYR A 43 10.77 18.69 -6.46
C TYR A 43 10.44 19.98 -7.23
N GLY A 44 9.83 20.97 -6.57
CA GLY A 44 9.56 22.30 -7.15
C GLY A 44 8.30 22.41 -8.01
N ALA A 45 7.57 21.32 -8.30
CA ALA A 45 6.28 21.43 -9.00
C ALA A 45 5.23 22.09 -8.10
N SER A 46 4.52 23.11 -8.60
CA SER A 46 3.48 23.81 -7.83
C SER A 46 2.25 22.92 -7.63
N THR A 47 1.58 23.05 -6.49
CA THR A 47 0.37 22.30 -6.17
C THR A 47 -0.74 22.54 -7.20
N GLU A 48 -0.86 23.78 -7.69
CA GLU A 48 -1.79 24.14 -8.76
C GLU A 48 -1.47 23.40 -10.07
N SER A 49 -0.21 23.36 -10.49
CA SER A 49 0.18 22.66 -11.74
C SER A 49 -0.13 21.16 -11.70
N ILE A 50 0.00 20.52 -10.52
CA ILE A 50 -0.30 19.10 -10.34
C ILE A 50 -1.79 18.82 -10.60
N PHE A 51 -2.68 19.64 -10.03
CA PHE A 51 -4.13 19.43 -10.17
C PHE A 51 -4.71 20.00 -11.47
N ASN A 52 -4.05 20.98 -12.09
CA ASN A 52 -4.43 21.50 -13.42
C ASN A 52 -3.92 20.63 -14.57
N SER A 53 -3.15 19.57 -14.29
CA SER A 53 -2.59 18.68 -15.33
C SER A 53 -3.61 17.80 -16.05
N GLY A 54 -4.87 17.75 -15.57
CA GLY A 54 -5.91 16.84 -16.08
C GLY A 54 -5.69 15.38 -15.70
N LYS A 55 -4.65 15.07 -14.91
CA LYS A 55 -4.36 13.71 -14.42
C LYS A 55 -5.20 13.37 -13.19
N GLU A 56 -5.43 12.08 -13.03
CA GLU A 56 -6.02 11.50 -11.83
C GLU A 56 -4.92 10.91 -10.94
N TRP A 57 -5.06 11.07 -9.63
CA TRP A 57 -4.02 10.67 -8.69
C TRP A 57 -4.51 9.63 -7.68
N PHE A 58 -3.68 8.65 -7.38
CA PHE A 58 -3.80 7.84 -6.18
C PHE A 58 -2.91 8.44 -5.09
N MET A 59 -3.49 8.70 -3.92
CA MET A 59 -2.79 9.27 -2.77
C MET A 59 -2.42 8.19 -1.76
N ARG A 60 -1.15 8.20 -1.34
CA ARG A 60 -0.66 7.40 -0.21
C ARG A 60 0.27 8.20 0.70
N LEU A 61 0.38 7.74 1.93
CA LEU A 61 1.47 8.06 2.85
C LEU A 61 2.57 6.99 2.72
N ASP A 62 3.59 7.03 3.58
CA ASP A 62 4.70 6.05 3.56
C ASP A 62 4.18 4.60 3.66
N PHE A 63 3.37 4.29 4.68
CA PHE A 63 2.96 2.91 4.99
C PHE A 63 1.51 2.57 4.67
N CYS A 64 0.72 3.53 4.16
CA CYS A 64 -0.69 3.29 3.91
C CYS A 64 -1.30 4.23 2.86
N SER A 65 -2.45 3.85 2.33
CA SER A 65 -3.36 4.76 1.63
C SER A 65 -4.55 5.11 2.50
N ALA A 66 -5.14 6.29 2.26
CA ALA A 66 -6.29 6.79 3.01
C ALA A 66 -7.64 6.23 2.49
N LYS A 67 -7.64 5.01 1.95
CA LYS A 67 -8.79 4.42 1.25
C LYS A 67 -9.97 4.02 2.16
N ASP A 68 -9.80 4.11 3.47
CA ASP A 68 -10.84 3.95 4.49
C ASP A 68 -11.54 5.29 4.83
N GLY A 69 -11.11 6.40 4.23
CA GLY A 69 -11.76 7.71 4.37
C GLY A 69 -12.94 7.92 3.42
N GLU A 70 -13.51 9.13 3.46
CA GLU A 70 -14.73 9.57 2.75
C GLU A 70 -14.72 9.22 1.25
N LYS A 71 -13.57 9.38 0.57
CA LYS A 71 -13.45 9.10 -0.88
C LYS A 71 -13.20 7.62 -1.23
N GLY A 72 -12.97 6.76 -0.25
CA GLY A 72 -12.61 5.38 -0.50
C GLY A 72 -11.37 5.25 -1.39
N ALA A 73 -11.44 4.37 -2.39
CA ALA A 73 -10.39 4.18 -3.39
C ALA A 73 -10.51 5.10 -4.63
N ALA A 74 -11.41 6.10 -4.62
CA ALA A 74 -11.61 6.97 -5.77
C ALA A 74 -10.37 7.86 -6.05
N PRO A 75 -10.13 8.25 -7.31
CA PRO A 75 -9.04 9.15 -7.65
C PRO A 75 -9.17 10.53 -6.99
N ILE A 76 -8.01 11.13 -6.75
CA ILE A 76 -7.83 12.51 -6.29
C ILE A 76 -7.69 13.41 -7.51
N HIS A 77 -8.50 14.45 -7.59
CA HIS A 77 -8.52 15.43 -8.68
C HIS A 77 -8.10 16.82 -8.21
N ILE A 78 -8.38 17.15 -6.95
CA ILE A 78 -8.13 18.48 -6.38
C ILE A 78 -7.57 18.38 -4.95
N LEU A 79 -7.01 19.49 -4.46
CA LEU A 79 -6.48 19.57 -3.10
C LEU A 79 -7.52 19.25 -2.01
N GLU A 80 -8.78 19.64 -2.22
CA GLU A 80 -9.87 19.34 -1.28
C GLU A 80 -10.01 17.83 -1.05
N ASP A 81 -9.83 17.01 -2.09
CA ASP A 81 -9.92 15.56 -2.00
C ASP A 81 -8.85 14.98 -1.05
N ILE A 82 -7.63 15.54 -1.09
CA ILE A 82 -6.54 15.15 -0.19
C ILE A 82 -6.93 15.45 1.26
N ILE A 83 -7.35 16.68 1.54
CA ILE A 83 -7.68 17.09 2.92
C ILE A 83 -8.83 16.25 3.47
N ARG A 84 -9.86 16.01 2.66
CA ARG A 84 -10.97 15.13 3.03
C ARG A 84 -10.51 13.72 3.32
N ALA A 85 -9.71 13.12 2.44
CA ALA A 85 -9.20 11.76 2.61
C ALA A 85 -8.36 11.64 3.90
N LEU A 86 -7.46 12.59 4.17
CA LEU A 86 -6.62 12.57 5.37
C LEU A 86 -7.44 12.75 6.66
N CYS A 87 -8.39 13.70 6.67
CA CYS A 87 -9.21 13.99 7.85
C CYS A 87 -10.29 12.95 8.13
N SER A 88 -10.56 12.02 7.22
CA SER A 88 -11.60 10.99 7.40
C SER A 88 -11.07 9.56 7.50
N SER A 89 -9.76 9.35 7.27
CA SER A 89 -9.12 8.03 7.31
C SER A 89 -8.47 7.74 8.65
N ALA A 90 -8.82 6.61 9.27
CA ALA A 90 -8.19 6.14 10.49
C ALA A 90 -6.73 5.72 10.21
N ARG A 91 -6.50 5.10 9.05
CA ARG A 91 -5.16 4.68 8.59
C ARG A 91 -4.24 5.88 8.39
N ALA A 92 -4.73 6.93 7.74
CA ALA A 92 -3.97 8.16 7.54
C ALA A 92 -3.67 8.84 8.87
N ARG A 93 -4.67 8.95 9.77
CA ARG A 93 -4.43 9.50 11.11
C ARG A 93 -3.34 8.73 11.85
N ARG A 94 -3.37 7.39 11.82
CA ARG A 94 -2.37 6.57 12.52
C ARG A 94 -0.97 6.81 11.93
N ALA A 95 -0.84 6.77 10.60
CA ALA A 95 0.44 7.02 9.94
C ALA A 95 0.99 8.43 10.22
N LEU A 96 0.13 9.45 10.25
CA LEU A 96 0.54 10.81 10.61
C LEU A 96 1.01 10.90 12.07
N LEU A 97 0.35 10.21 13.00
CA LEU A 97 0.77 10.19 14.40
C LEU A 97 2.10 9.45 14.58
N ASP A 98 2.28 8.30 13.89
CA ASP A 98 3.54 7.57 13.92
C ASP A 98 4.70 8.47 13.43
N ASP A 99 4.55 9.18 12.31
CA ASP A 99 5.55 10.14 11.83
C ASP A 99 5.79 11.32 12.80
N LEU A 100 4.76 11.74 13.56
CA LEU A 100 4.86 12.86 14.50
C LEU A 100 5.52 12.47 15.83
N ASP A 101 5.29 11.24 16.27
CA ASP A 101 5.75 10.68 17.55
C ASP A 101 7.15 10.05 17.44
N ASP A 102 7.51 9.47 16.29
CA ASP A 102 8.79 8.78 16.10
C ASP A 102 10.00 9.73 16.03
N ASP A 103 9.81 10.93 15.46
CA ASP A 103 10.91 11.87 15.21
C ASP A 103 10.37 13.32 15.25
N GLU A 104 10.99 14.18 16.06
CA GLU A 104 10.57 15.56 16.29
C GLU A 104 10.72 16.48 15.07
N GLU A 105 11.57 16.13 14.12
CA GLU A 105 11.83 16.88 12.89
C GLU A 105 11.16 16.27 11.66
N ARG A 106 10.82 14.97 11.71
CA ARG A 106 10.19 14.26 10.59
C ARG A 106 8.89 14.94 10.16
N LYS A 107 8.80 15.17 8.86
CA LYS A 107 7.62 15.72 8.19
C LYS A 107 6.89 14.61 7.45
N PRO A 108 5.60 14.36 7.74
CA PRO A 108 4.85 13.32 7.04
C PRO A 108 4.84 13.55 5.53
N LYS A 109 4.98 12.46 4.77
CA LYS A 109 5.06 12.52 3.30
C LYS A 109 3.72 12.12 2.69
N ILE A 110 3.34 12.86 1.65
CA ILE A 110 2.22 12.48 0.77
C ILE A 110 2.75 12.24 -0.62
N PHE A 111 2.47 11.05 -1.14
CA PHE A 111 2.78 10.65 -2.49
C PHE A 111 1.52 10.70 -3.34
N LEU A 112 1.63 11.36 -4.49
CA LEU A 112 0.65 11.28 -5.56
C LEU A 112 1.29 10.46 -6.68
N VAL A 113 0.70 9.31 -6.98
CA VAL A 113 1.08 8.47 -8.11
C VAL A 113 -0.06 8.47 -9.13
N PRO A 114 0.21 8.35 -10.44
CA PRO A 114 -0.85 8.31 -11.45
C PRO A 114 -1.88 7.23 -11.12
N TYR A 115 -3.16 7.60 -11.13
CA TYR A 115 -4.24 6.66 -10.84
C TYR A 115 -4.39 5.66 -11.98
N ASN A 116 -4.29 4.37 -11.67
CA ASN A 116 -4.46 3.31 -12.65
C ASN A 116 -5.89 2.76 -12.59
N ARG A 117 -6.75 3.14 -13.54
CA ARG A 117 -8.13 2.63 -13.65
C ARG A 117 -8.23 1.13 -13.92
N ASN A 118 -7.16 0.52 -14.42
CA ASN A 118 -7.10 -0.91 -14.69
C ASN A 118 -6.69 -1.72 -13.46
N MET A 119 -6.36 -1.05 -12.34
CA MET A 119 -6.08 -1.71 -11.07
C MET A 119 -7.35 -2.40 -10.57
N ASN A 120 -7.35 -3.73 -10.52
CA ASN A 120 -8.45 -4.52 -10.01
C ASN A 120 -8.04 -5.26 -8.73
N PRO A 121 -8.52 -4.84 -7.55
CA PRO A 121 -8.20 -5.48 -6.27
C PRO A 121 -8.60 -6.97 -6.18
N HIS A 122 -9.52 -7.45 -7.03
CA HIS A 122 -9.88 -8.87 -7.11
C HIS A 122 -8.81 -9.72 -7.80
N ARG A 123 -7.81 -9.08 -8.41
CA ARG A 123 -6.68 -9.72 -9.09
C ARG A 123 -5.36 -9.39 -8.41
N GLU A 124 -5.43 -8.98 -7.16
CA GLU A 124 -4.28 -8.71 -6.31
C GLU A 124 -3.88 -9.98 -5.53
N PHE A 125 -2.59 -10.20 -5.38
CA PHE A 125 -1.98 -11.36 -4.76
C PHE A 125 -0.88 -10.91 -3.81
N ARG A 126 -0.77 -11.56 -2.65
CA ARG A 126 0.33 -11.39 -1.72
C ARG A 126 1.34 -12.51 -1.90
N VAL A 127 2.61 -12.14 -2.05
CA VAL A 127 3.74 -13.05 -2.13
C VAL A 127 4.48 -13.01 -0.80
N PHE A 128 4.70 -14.18 -0.19
CA PHE A 128 5.35 -14.31 1.11
C PHE A 128 6.81 -14.70 0.95
N CYS A 129 7.71 -13.94 1.59
CA CYS A 129 9.16 -14.12 1.56
C CYS A 129 9.68 -14.22 3.01
N PRO A 130 9.49 -15.37 3.70
CA PRO A 130 9.85 -15.53 5.10
C PRO A 130 11.36 -15.46 5.33
N PRO A 131 11.78 -15.14 6.58
CA PRO A 131 13.16 -15.33 6.99
C PRO A 131 13.50 -16.83 7.15
N PRO A 132 14.80 -17.21 7.18
CA PRO A 132 15.96 -16.33 7.02
C PRO A 132 16.39 -16.13 5.56
N THR A 133 15.80 -16.88 4.62
CA THR A 133 16.26 -16.87 3.23
C THR A 133 15.70 -15.68 2.44
N GLY A 134 14.53 -15.18 2.84
CA GLY A 134 13.79 -14.18 2.06
C GLY A 134 13.30 -14.71 0.72
N GLU A 135 13.31 -16.02 0.51
CA GLU A 135 12.84 -16.68 -0.72
C GLU A 135 11.32 -16.79 -0.73
N ILE A 136 10.70 -16.83 -1.91
CA ILE A 136 9.25 -16.96 -2.03
C ILE A 136 8.81 -18.32 -1.48
N SER A 137 7.96 -18.33 -0.44
CA SER A 137 7.41 -19.54 0.15
C SER A 137 6.01 -19.88 -0.37
N CYS A 138 5.16 -18.88 -0.52
CA CYS A 138 3.80 -19.04 -1.03
C CYS A 138 3.21 -17.74 -1.58
N ILE A 139 2.10 -17.88 -2.30
CA ILE A 139 1.34 -16.78 -2.89
C ILE A 139 -0.14 -16.96 -2.57
N SER A 140 -0.82 -15.90 -2.17
CA SER A 140 -2.23 -15.91 -1.82
C SER A 140 -3.00 -14.86 -2.60
N GLN A 141 -4.20 -15.17 -3.09
CA GLN A 141 -5.14 -14.13 -3.50
C GLN A 141 -5.40 -13.19 -2.31
N TYR A 142 -5.17 -11.89 -2.52
CA TYR A 142 -5.21 -10.90 -1.45
C TYR A 142 -6.63 -10.72 -0.90
N ARG A 143 -7.60 -10.49 -1.79
CA ARG A 143 -9.02 -10.35 -1.44
C ARG A 143 -9.66 -11.73 -1.22
N TRP A 144 -9.35 -12.34 -0.10
CA TRP A 144 -9.75 -13.70 0.27
C TRP A 144 -11.27 -13.88 0.49
N THR A 145 -12.00 -12.80 0.79
CA THR A 145 -13.46 -12.83 1.00
C THR A 145 -14.27 -12.86 -0.30
N SER A 146 -13.62 -12.96 -1.46
CA SER A 146 -14.28 -12.94 -2.77
C SER A 146 -13.71 -14.06 -3.64
N PRO A 147 -14.56 -14.90 -4.27
CA PRO A 147 -14.09 -15.92 -5.20
C PRO A 147 -13.19 -15.36 -6.29
N PHE A 148 -12.23 -16.17 -6.75
CA PHE A 148 -11.44 -15.83 -7.91
C PHE A 148 -12.34 -15.85 -9.15
N GLY A 149 -12.34 -14.76 -9.92
CA GLY A 149 -13.31 -14.56 -11.00
C GLY A 149 -13.21 -15.55 -12.17
N VAL A 150 -12.10 -16.31 -12.27
CA VAL A 150 -11.89 -17.31 -13.31
C VAL A 150 -12.38 -18.66 -12.80
N LYS A 151 -13.38 -19.25 -13.46
CA LYS A 151 -14.00 -20.52 -13.04
C LYS A 151 -13.31 -21.77 -13.58
N ASP A 152 -12.67 -21.66 -14.75
CA ASP A 152 -12.04 -22.82 -15.39
C ASP A 152 -10.74 -23.20 -14.65
N PRO A 153 -10.61 -24.42 -14.12
CA PRO A 153 -9.43 -24.84 -13.35
C PRO A 153 -8.13 -24.80 -14.15
N LEU A 154 -8.19 -25.07 -15.46
CA LEU A 154 -7.00 -25.04 -16.31
C LEU A 154 -6.51 -23.60 -16.51
N GLU A 155 -7.41 -22.65 -16.76
CA GLU A 155 -7.07 -21.23 -16.80
C GLU A 155 -6.60 -20.70 -15.44
N GLN A 156 -7.21 -21.13 -14.33
CA GLN A 156 -6.72 -20.81 -12.99
C GLN A 156 -5.26 -21.26 -12.80
N GLN A 157 -4.91 -22.48 -13.22
CA GLN A 157 -3.56 -23.02 -13.12
C GLN A 157 -2.55 -22.25 -14.00
N LYS A 158 -2.96 -21.85 -15.22
CA LYS A 158 -2.13 -21.01 -16.11
C LYS A 158 -1.85 -19.66 -15.47
N ILE A 159 -2.87 -19.03 -14.88
CA ILE A 159 -2.74 -17.74 -14.21
C ILE A 159 -1.84 -17.86 -12.97
N ALA A 160 -2.05 -18.88 -12.13
CA ALA A 160 -1.22 -19.14 -10.96
C ALA A 160 0.26 -19.32 -11.35
N SER A 161 0.54 -20.10 -12.39
CA SER A 161 1.89 -20.29 -12.92
C SER A 161 2.51 -18.98 -13.39
N ARG A 162 1.74 -18.14 -14.10
CA ARG A 162 2.21 -16.83 -14.57
C ARG A 162 2.52 -15.87 -13.43
N ILE A 163 1.66 -15.84 -12.41
CA ILE A 163 1.88 -15.02 -11.22
C ILE A 163 3.14 -15.46 -10.49
N LEU A 164 3.36 -16.76 -10.32
CA LEU A 164 4.56 -17.29 -9.69
C LEU A 164 5.84 -16.90 -10.45
N GLU A 165 5.87 -17.10 -11.76
CA GLU A 165 7.05 -16.74 -12.57
C GLU A 165 7.32 -15.24 -12.56
N ALA A 166 6.28 -14.41 -12.67
CA ALA A 166 6.45 -12.97 -12.58
C ALA A 166 6.86 -12.51 -11.17
N ALA A 167 6.34 -13.15 -10.11
CA ALA A 167 6.69 -12.88 -8.73
C ALA A 167 8.18 -13.16 -8.47
N LYS A 168 8.72 -14.27 -8.99
CA LYS A 168 10.17 -14.55 -8.94
C LYS A 168 10.99 -13.43 -9.60
N GLY A 169 10.55 -12.97 -10.78
CA GLY A 169 11.21 -11.86 -11.46
C GLY A 169 11.13 -10.53 -10.71
N ILE A 170 9.99 -10.24 -10.06
CA ILE A 170 9.81 -9.05 -9.21
C ILE A 170 10.70 -9.14 -7.97
N HIS A 171 10.70 -10.29 -7.29
CA HIS A 171 11.53 -10.57 -6.12
C HIS A 171 13.02 -10.36 -6.43
N ALA A 172 13.53 -10.95 -7.52
CA ALA A 172 14.91 -10.77 -7.93
C ALA A 172 15.28 -9.29 -8.14
N ARG A 173 14.38 -8.49 -8.73
CA ARG A 173 14.58 -7.05 -8.90
C ARG A 173 14.56 -6.29 -7.56
N ILE A 174 13.67 -6.66 -6.63
CA ILE A 174 13.62 -6.06 -5.28
C ILE A 174 14.96 -6.31 -4.57
N ILE A 175 15.41 -7.56 -4.51
CA ILE A 175 16.67 -7.93 -3.85
C ILE A 175 17.86 -7.24 -4.50
N GLN A 176 17.91 -7.18 -5.84
CA GLN A 176 18.99 -6.50 -6.55
C GLN A 176 19.01 -5.00 -6.25
N GLN A 177 17.85 -4.33 -6.29
CA GLN A 177 17.75 -2.90 -6.00
C GLN A 177 18.20 -2.58 -4.57
N VAL A 178 17.77 -3.38 -3.58
CA VAL A 178 18.13 -3.16 -2.17
C VAL A 178 19.63 -3.39 -1.98
N ARG A 179 20.19 -4.45 -2.57
CA ARG A 179 21.64 -4.73 -2.56
C ARG A 179 22.48 -3.57 -3.10
N GLU A 180 22.00 -2.90 -4.14
CA GLU A 180 22.68 -1.74 -4.73
C GLU A 180 22.50 -0.45 -3.92
N THR A 181 21.49 -0.38 -3.05
CA THR A 181 21.11 0.84 -2.33
C THR A 181 21.63 0.87 -0.90
N ASP A 182 21.40 -0.20 -0.12
CA ASP A 182 21.70 -0.24 1.31
C ASP A 182 21.83 -1.69 1.82
N ALA A 183 23.04 -2.04 2.27
CA ALA A 183 23.34 -3.37 2.79
C ALA A 183 22.59 -3.70 4.09
N TRP A 184 22.33 -2.69 4.93
CA TRP A 184 21.61 -2.88 6.19
C TRP A 184 20.13 -3.22 5.94
N ILE A 185 19.51 -2.58 4.93
CA ILE A 185 18.13 -2.92 4.53
C ILE A 185 18.07 -4.36 4.00
N LEU A 186 19.06 -4.78 3.19
CA LEU A 186 19.12 -6.15 2.69
C LEU A 186 19.19 -7.17 3.83
N GLU A 187 20.08 -6.94 4.79
CA GLU A 187 20.22 -7.77 5.99
C GLU A 187 18.90 -7.85 6.75
N LYS A 188 18.24 -6.71 7.01
CA LYS A 188 16.94 -6.68 7.70
C LYS A 188 15.84 -7.44 6.95
N MET A 189 15.77 -7.29 5.63
CA MET A 189 14.80 -8.03 4.81
C MET A 189 15.03 -9.54 4.86
N GLN A 190 16.28 -10.00 5.02
CA GLN A 190 16.61 -11.41 5.16
C GLN A 190 16.32 -11.93 6.58
N GLU A 191 16.67 -11.14 7.61
CA GLU A 191 16.46 -11.49 9.02
C GLU A 191 14.99 -11.56 9.42
N GLU A 192 14.18 -10.60 8.95
CA GLU A 192 12.79 -10.45 9.36
C GLU A 192 11.79 -11.02 8.33
N GLY A 193 12.25 -11.15 7.07
CA GLY A 193 11.41 -11.46 5.93
C GLY A 193 10.53 -10.29 5.50
N PHE A 194 9.89 -10.45 4.35
CA PHE A 194 8.96 -9.46 3.82
C PHE A 194 7.84 -10.13 3.03
N THR A 195 6.83 -9.34 2.69
CA THR A 195 5.82 -9.70 1.70
C THR A 195 5.76 -8.62 0.64
N PHE A 196 5.30 -8.98 -0.54
CA PHE A 196 4.99 -7.97 -1.54
C PHE A 196 3.70 -8.32 -2.27
N ASP A 197 2.93 -7.29 -2.56
CA ASP A 197 1.65 -7.41 -3.24
C ASP A 197 1.84 -7.17 -4.73
N VAL A 198 1.21 -8.00 -5.56
CA VAL A 198 1.23 -7.89 -7.01
C VAL A 198 -0.19 -7.89 -7.55
N VAL A 199 -0.44 -7.14 -8.63
CA VAL A 199 -1.71 -7.20 -9.35
C VAL A 199 -1.51 -7.89 -10.70
N TYR A 200 -2.43 -8.80 -11.03
CA TYR A 200 -2.51 -9.40 -12.36
C TYR A 200 -3.45 -8.57 -13.24
N GLY A 201 -2.86 -7.83 -14.19
CA GLY A 201 -3.53 -6.86 -15.05
C GLY A 201 -4.27 -7.47 -16.25
N GLN A 202 -5.01 -6.64 -16.98
CA GLN A 202 -5.86 -7.08 -18.10
C GLN A 202 -5.06 -7.51 -19.32
N ALA A 203 -3.89 -6.91 -19.57
CA ALA A 203 -2.95 -7.33 -20.61
C ALA A 203 -2.08 -8.52 -20.16
N GLN A 204 -2.51 -9.21 -19.09
CA GLN A 204 -1.82 -10.35 -18.48
C GLN A 204 -0.42 -10.01 -17.94
N GLU A 205 -0.18 -8.74 -17.65
CA GLU A 205 0.97 -8.23 -16.92
C GLU A 205 0.83 -8.48 -15.42
N VAL A 206 1.96 -8.62 -14.72
CA VAL A 206 1.99 -8.68 -13.26
C VAL A 206 2.84 -7.53 -12.76
N LEU A 207 2.24 -6.66 -11.95
CA LEU A 207 2.85 -5.41 -11.49
C LEU A 207 2.99 -5.42 -9.98
N LEU A 208 4.14 -4.95 -9.47
CA LEU A 208 4.35 -4.70 -8.04
C LEU A 208 3.44 -3.57 -7.56
N VAL A 209 2.78 -3.79 -6.42
CA VAL A 209 1.86 -2.84 -5.78
C VAL A 209 2.48 -2.24 -4.53
N GLU A 210 2.94 -3.09 -3.61
CA GLU A 210 3.45 -2.69 -2.29
C GLU A 210 4.42 -3.73 -1.74
N ILE A 211 5.31 -3.32 -0.84
CA ILE A 211 6.16 -4.19 -0.02
C ILE A 211 5.77 -3.95 1.43
N ASN A 212 5.58 -5.03 2.19
CA ASN A 212 5.16 -5.01 3.58
C ASN A 212 6.08 -5.90 4.44
N PRO A 213 6.18 -5.67 5.76
CA PRO A 213 6.83 -6.60 6.68
C PRO A 213 6.18 -8.00 6.65
N PHE A 214 6.94 -9.03 7.02
CA PHE A 214 6.43 -10.40 7.16
C PHE A 214 6.06 -10.72 8.62
N GLY A 215 5.13 -11.66 8.80
CA GLY A 215 4.92 -12.35 10.07
C GLY A 215 3.61 -12.03 10.78
N ALA A 216 3.16 -12.96 11.62
CA ALA A 216 1.89 -12.90 12.34
C ALA A 216 1.77 -11.76 13.36
N MET A 217 2.91 -11.29 13.88
CA MET A 217 2.99 -10.19 14.83
C MET A 217 3.08 -8.82 14.13
N SER A 218 3.19 -8.80 12.79
CA SER A 218 3.17 -7.58 12.00
C SER A 218 1.73 -7.22 11.57
N GLY A 219 1.55 -6.06 10.95
CA GLY A 219 0.28 -5.72 10.28
C GLY A 219 -0.02 -6.56 9.03
N CYS A 220 0.80 -7.57 8.70
CA CYS A 220 0.63 -8.41 7.51
C CYS A 220 -0.52 -9.42 7.70
N GLY A 221 -1.60 -9.24 6.95
CA GLY A 221 -2.61 -10.28 6.77
C GLY A 221 -2.04 -11.51 6.05
N SER A 222 -2.48 -12.71 6.46
CA SER A 222 -2.11 -14.01 5.86
C SER A 222 -3.02 -14.43 4.70
N CYS A 223 -4.07 -13.65 4.39
CA CYS A 223 -5.01 -13.92 3.28
C CYS A 223 -5.64 -15.32 3.37
N LEU A 224 -5.50 -16.17 2.35
CA LEU A 224 -6.02 -17.55 2.33
C LEU A 224 -5.15 -18.55 3.10
N TYR A 225 -4.15 -18.08 3.84
CA TYR A 225 -3.38 -18.90 4.76
C TYR A 225 -3.75 -18.54 6.20
N HIS A 226 -3.58 -19.50 7.11
CA HIS A 226 -3.66 -19.26 8.54
C HIS A 226 -2.26 -19.29 9.15
N TRP A 227 -1.87 -18.24 9.91
CA TRP A 227 -0.52 -18.11 10.48
C TRP A 227 -0.08 -19.31 11.32
N LEU A 228 -1.02 -19.98 12.00
CA LEU A 228 -0.72 -21.13 12.86
C LEU A 228 -0.84 -22.47 12.12
N GLU A 229 -1.86 -22.65 11.28
CA GLU A 229 -2.15 -23.95 10.64
C GLU A 229 -1.28 -24.16 9.40
N ASP A 230 -0.99 -23.08 8.68
CA ASP A 230 -0.16 -23.08 7.49
C ASP A 230 1.28 -22.59 7.75
N ALA A 231 1.71 -22.57 9.02
CA ALA A 231 3.03 -22.06 9.41
C ALA A 231 4.15 -22.71 8.59
N ARG A 232 4.09 -24.03 8.36
CA ARG A 232 5.07 -24.74 7.53
C ARG A 232 5.15 -24.17 6.11
N THR A 233 4.01 -23.87 5.50
CA THR A 233 3.94 -23.29 4.15
C THR A 233 4.44 -21.86 4.15
N LEU A 234 3.96 -21.04 5.09
CA LEU A 234 4.30 -19.62 5.19
C LEU A 234 5.80 -19.39 5.43
N TYR A 235 6.44 -20.27 6.21
CA TYR A 235 7.88 -20.22 6.52
C TYR A 235 8.75 -21.08 5.58
N GLY A 236 8.22 -21.54 4.44
CA GLY A 236 9.04 -22.18 3.39
C GLY A 236 9.53 -23.60 3.71
N TYR A 237 8.89 -24.31 4.65
CA TYR A 237 9.21 -25.70 4.99
C TYR A 237 8.58 -26.74 4.05
N ASN A 238 8.05 -26.30 2.91
CA ASN A 238 7.48 -27.15 1.88
C ASN A 238 8.35 -27.09 0.61
N ASP A 239 8.47 -28.20 -0.10
CA ASP A 239 9.32 -28.30 -1.31
C ASP A 239 8.79 -27.51 -2.51
N LYS A 240 7.53 -27.08 -2.46
CA LYS A 240 6.85 -26.39 -3.57
C LYS A 240 6.16 -25.12 -3.09
N VAL A 241 6.37 -24.05 -3.86
CA VAL A 241 5.62 -22.80 -3.69
C VAL A 241 4.15 -23.04 -4.01
N GLN A 242 3.28 -22.80 -3.04
CA GLN A 242 1.83 -22.92 -3.23
C GLN A 242 1.25 -21.57 -3.65
N VAL A 243 0.30 -21.61 -4.58
CA VAL A 243 -0.54 -20.45 -4.95
C VAL A 243 -1.97 -20.77 -4.57
N ARG A 244 -2.57 -20.02 -3.64
CA ARG A 244 -3.97 -20.19 -3.22
C ARG A 244 -4.89 -19.16 -3.87
N LEU A 245 -5.96 -19.66 -4.48
CA LEU A 245 -7.05 -18.89 -5.07
C LEU A 245 -8.32 -19.15 -4.26
N ALA A 246 -9.14 -18.13 -4.03
CA ALA A 246 -10.43 -18.31 -3.36
C ALA A 246 -11.42 -18.98 -4.31
N ILE A 247 -12.18 -19.95 -3.81
CA ILE A 247 -13.22 -20.67 -4.55
C ILE A 247 -14.57 -19.97 -4.37
#